data_AF-A0A956GM77-F1
#
_entry.id   AF-A0A956GM77-F1
#
_cell.length_a   1.000
_cell.length_b   1.000
_cell.length_c   1.000
_cell.angle_alpha   90.00
_cell.angle_beta   90.00
_cell.angle_gamma   90.00
#
_symmetry.space_group_name_H-M   'P 1'
#
loop_
_entity.id
_entity.type
_entity.pdbx_description
1 polymer ?
#
loop_
_entity_poly.entity_id
_entity_poly.type
_entity_poly.pdbx_seq_one_letter_code
_entity_poly.pdbx_strand_id
1 'polypeptide(L)'
;MREPRLVTRCRVEFERMDRVVRAESEDLSKNGVFVRTDELLPIGAITEVTLTLPDGARFRVIARVAHLLSPSAARALGRHIGMGFQFLETDSHGREALVQYLDDLIDELTPPPQPIPVGVRIVLAEPSTPALERIVVALEQAGYVVDAFVDGADAYAACMSQRPDVVITAAEMAIMDGWTLLRQLGANPRLDDVPVVFISDDPSDMTRLQAYRLGVRDYITKPFIEEELVIRIGRIIVRDGRGSGEATMLSGSLSEISLPTLLSLLEFERKSGILLVLASVGTARLFVAEGRIVKVECGDPAHSPRERLMTVLDWVHGHFEFTSCEVIGSDEIGSGTTSLLLEHARIRDESRRT
;
A
#
# COMPACT_ATOMS: atom_id res chain seq x y z
N MET A 1 -11.84 -1.19 17.78
CA MET A 1 -11.57 -0.83 16.37
C MET A 1 -10.31 0.04 16.36
N ARG A 2 -9.22 -0.35 15.70
CA ARG A 2 -8.03 0.52 15.55
C ARG A 2 -8.23 1.36 14.29
N GLU A 3 -8.16 2.68 14.44
CA GLU A 3 -8.28 3.61 13.32
C GLU A 3 -7.07 3.53 12.38
N PRO A 4 -7.24 3.82 11.09
CA PRO A 4 -6.13 3.90 10.14
C PRO A 4 -5.13 4.97 10.61
N ARG A 5 -3.86 4.59 10.68
CA ARG A 5 -2.76 5.48 11.06
C ARG A 5 -1.94 5.77 9.80
N LEU A 6 -1.79 7.05 9.48
CA LEU A 6 -1.08 7.53 8.30
C LEU A 6 0.36 7.82 8.69
N VAL A 7 1.29 7.36 7.84
CA VAL A 7 2.73 7.55 8.03
C VAL A 7 3.13 8.92 7.50
N THR A 8 2.79 9.96 8.26
CA THR A 8 3.17 11.36 7.99
C THR A 8 4.13 11.86 9.07
N ARG A 9 5.21 12.54 8.67
CA ARG A 9 6.16 13.14 9.61
C ARG A 9 5.53 14.39 10.22
N CYS A 10 5.08 14.29 11.47
CA CYS A 10 4.65 15.46 12.22
C CYS A 10 5.63 15.76 13.34
N ARG A 11 5.91 17.05 13.57
CA ARG A 11 6.62 17.48 14.77
C ARG A 11 5.63 17.54 15.91
N VAL A 12 6.00 16.96 17.03
CA VAL A 12 5.19 16.88 18.23
C VAL A 12 5.89 17.65 19.34
N GLU A 13 5.21 18.63 19.91
CA GLU A 13 5.67 19.37 21.07
C GLU A 13 4.72 19.11 22.24
N PHE A 14 5.25 18.80 23.41
CA PHE A 14 4.45 18.63 24.63
C PHE A 14 5.23 19.09 25.86
N GLU A 15 4.52 19.46 26.93
CA GLU A 15 5.15 20.00 28.13
C GLU A 15 5.50 18.91 29.16
N ARG A 16 6.69 19.02 29.75
CA ARG A 16 7.20 18.17 30.84
C ARG A 16 8.06 19.01 31.79
N MET A 17 7.64 19.10 33.06
CA MET A 17 8.39 19.82 34.12
C MET A 17 8.83 21.24 33.71
N ASP A 18 7.89 22.04 33.19
CA ASP A 18 8.09 23.42 32.69
C ASP A 18 9.09 23.55 31.53
N ARG A 19 9.27 22.46 30.76
CA ARG A 19 10.05 22.43 29.52
C ARG A 19 9.24 21.84 28.38
N VAL A 20 9.39 22.41 27.19
CA VAL A 20 8.78 21.89 25.96
C VAL A 20 9.69 20.81 25.38
N VAL A 21 9.19 19.57 25.36
CA VAL A 21 9.82 18.46 24.68
C VAL A 21 9.40 18.49 23.21
N ARG A 22 10.37 18.42 22.30
CA ARG A 22 10.15 18.35 20.86
C ARG A 22 10.55 16.98 20.36
N ALA A 23 9.66 16.35 19.61
CA ALA A 23 9.89 15.03 19.04
C ALA A 23 9.28 14.96 17.63
N GLU A 24 9.59 13.88 16.93
CA GLU A 24 8.99 13.58 15.63
C GLU A 24 8.13 12.31 15.75
N SER A 25 7.03 12.29 15.03
CA SER A 25 6.18 11.12 14.89
C SER A 25 5.93 10.82 13.42
N GLU A 26 5.85 9.53 13.11
CA GLU A 26 5.49 8.98 11.80
C GLU A 26 4.25 8.07 11.94
N ASP A 27 3.52 8.19 13.05
CA ASP A 27 2.44 7.29 13.43
C ASP A 27 1.28 8.11 14.02
N LEU A 28 0.53 8.74 13.10
CA LEU A 28 -0.57 9.68 13.38
C LEU A 28 -1.89 9.10 12.90
N SER A 29 -2.93 9.17 13.73
CA SER A 29 -4.30 8.83 13.39
C SER A 29 -5.26 9.94 13.80
N LYS A 30 -6.53 9.84 13.38
CA LYS A 30 -7.57 10.82 13.73
C LYS A 30 -7.71 11.05 15.24
N ASN A 31 -7.45 10.04 16.06
CA ASN A 31 -7.55 10.13 17.52
C ASN A 31 -6.24 9.99 18.32
N GLY A 32 -5.08 9.99 17.68
CA GLY A 32 -3.84 9.92 18.46
C GLY A 32 -2.56 9.90 17.66
N VAL A 33 -1.45 10.03 18.38
CA VAL A 33 -0.09 10.05 17.80
C VAL A 33 0.83 9.19 18.66
N PHE A 34 1.74 8.44 18.05
CA PHE A 34 2.81 7.76 18.78
C PHE A 34 4.13 8.51 18.63
N VAL A 35 4.66 9.00 19.75
CA VAL A 35 5.86 9.83 19.78
C VAL A 35 7.05 8.99 20.19
N ARG A 36 8.08 8.97 19.34
CA ARG A 36 9.36 8.33 19.64
C ARG A 36 10.18 9.32 20.47
N THR A 37 10.32 9.04 21.76
CA THR A 37 11.06 9.90 22.72
C THR A 37 11.46 9.09 23.95
N ASP A 38 12.60 9.42 24.54
CA ASP A 38 13.04 8.96 25.86
C ASP A 38 12.48 9.81 27.01
N GLU A 39 11.91 10.97 26.70
CA GLU A 39 11.27 11.90 27.63
C GLU A 39 9.79 11.53 27.89
N LEU A 40 9.59 10.39 28.55
CA LEU A 40 8.26 9.83 28.77
C LEU A 40 7.48 10.57 29.88
N LEU A 41 6.17 10.73 29.66
CA LEU A 41 5.18 11.08 30.67
C LEU A 41 4.52 9.81 31.24
N PRO A 42 4.03 9.80 32.49
CA PRO A 42 3.39 8.61 33.06
C PRO A 42 2.07 8.28 32.33
N ILE A 43 1.72 6.98 32.27
CA ILE A 43 0.42 6.54 31.71
C ILE A 43 -0.72 7.25 32.45
N GLY A 44 -1.67 7.77 31.69
CA GLY A 44 -2.81 8.53 32.21
C GLY A 44 -2.54 10.02 32.40
N ALA A 45 -1.30 10.49 32.24
CA ALA A 45 -1.01 11.92 32.24
C ALA A 45 -1.75 12.62 31.10
N ILE A 46 -2.30 13.79 31.38
CA ILE A 46 -2.94 14.67 30.40
C ILE A 46 -2.01 15.86 30.19
N THR A 47 -1.74 16.19 28.93
CA THR A 47 -0.90 17.33 28.54
C THR A 47 -1.42 17.95 27.26
N GLU A 48 -1.08 19.21 27.02
CA GLU A 48 -1.28 19.83 25.71
C GLU A 48 -0.17 19.34 24.76
N VAL A 49 -0.60 18.88 23.59
CA VAL A 49 0.29 18.43 22.52
C VAL A 49 0.08 19.36 21.33
N THR A 50 1.14 20.03 20.90
CA THR A 50 1.16 20.78 19.65
C THR A 50 1.74 19.90 18.55
N LEU A 51 1.01 19.75 17.47
CA LEU A 51 1.42 19.00 16.31
C LEU A 51 1.60 19.95 15.13
N THR A 52 2.76 19.85 14.47
CA THR A 52 3.05 20.59 13.23
C THR A 52 3.14 19.60 12.09
N LEU A 53 2.24 19.75 11.11
CA LEU A 53 2.18 18.95 9.90
C LEU A 53 3.22 19.44 8.87
N PRO A 54 3.60 18.61 7.89
CA PRO A 54 4.58 18.96 6.84
C PRO A 54 4.25 20.22 6.02
N ASP A 55 2.97 20.49 5.81
CA ASP A 55 2.45 21.69 5.14
C ASP A 55 2.59 22.98 5.98
N GLY A 56 3.07 22.85 7.23
CA GLY A 56 3.25 23.94 8.18
C GLY A 56 2.02 24.21 9.05
N ALA A 57 0.91 23.48 8.86
CA ALA A 57 -0.27 23.59 9.71
C ALA A 57 0.08 23.15 11.14
N ARG A 58 -0.34 23.95 12.12
CA ARG A 58 -0.12 23.69 13.55
C ARG A 58 -1.45 23.50 14.24
N PHE A 59 -1.60 22.38 14.94
CA PHE A 59 -2.80 22.08 15.72
C PHE A 59 -2.43 21.76 17.16
N ARG A 60 -3.22 22.27 18.11
CA ARG A 60 -3.04 22.00 19.54
C ARG A 60 -4.16 21.10 20.02
N VAL A 61 -3.81 20.10 20.81
CA VAL A 61 -4.77 19.10 21.27
C VAL A 61 -4.45 18.71 22.70
N ILE A 62 -5.49 18.61 23.53
CA ILE A 62 -5.33 18.01 24.86
C ILE A 62 -5.30 16.50 24.65
N ALA A 63 -4.21 15.87 25.09
CA ALA A 63 -4.01 14.45 24.89
C ALA A 63 -3.63 13.73 26.19
N ARG A 64 -4.05 12.47 26.29
CA ARG A 64 -3.73 11.57 27.39
C ARG A 64 -2.70 10.54 26.95
N VAL A 65 -1.72 10.25 27.80
CA VAL A 65 -0.78 9.14 27.59
C VAL A 65 -1.54 7.82 27.75
N ALA A 66 -1.81 7.15 26.64
CA ALA A 66 -2.59 5.91 26.60
C ALA A 66 -1.74 4.66 26.84
N HIS A 67 -0.49 4.66 26.37
CA HIS A 67 0.43 3.54 26.56
C HIS A 67 1.89 4.00 26.47
N LEU A 68 2.76 3.28 27.17
CA LEU A 68 4.21 3.43 27.10
C LEU A 68 4.82 2.19 26.45
N LEU A 69 5.76 2.38 25.55
CA LEU A 69 6.63 1.32 25.08
C LEU A 69 7.95 1.40 25.86
N SER A 70 8.09 0.54 26.88
CA SER A 70 9.29 0.50 27.71
C SER A 70 10.52 0.07 26.89
N PRO A 71 11.76 0.43 27.31
CA PRO A 71 12.99 0.02 26.62
C PRO A 71 13.18 -1.48 26.43
N SER A 72 12.62 -2.30 27.32
CA SER A 72 12.63 -3.76 27.23
C SER A 72 11.56 -4.29 26.27
N ALA A 73 10.35 -3.73 26.28
CA ALA A 73 9.26 -4.11 25.38
C ALA A 73 9.51 -3.65 23.93
N ALA A 74 10.10 -2.46 23.76
CA ALA A 74 10.52 -1.90 22.48
C ALA A 74 11.57 -2.80 21.79
N ARG A 75 12.59 -3.25 22.55
CA ARG A 75 13.61 -4.20 22.08
C ARG A 75 13.04 -5.56 21.70
N ALA A 76 12.09 -6.09 22.48
CA ALA A 76 11.46 -7.38 22.20
C ALA A 76 10.56 -7.36 20.95
N LEU A 77 10.02 -6.19 20.58
CA LEU A 77 9.10 -6.01 19.46
C LEU A 77 9.75 -5.37 18.22
N GLY A 78 11.05 -5.06 18.25
CA GLY A 78 11.74 -4.34 17.17
C GLY A 78 11.21 -2.91 16.95
N ARG A 79 10.68 -2.27 18.00
CA ARG A 79 10.09 -0.92 17.95
C ARG A 79 10.94 0.08 18.74
N HIS A 80 10.71 1.37 18.52
CA HIS A 80 11.40 2.44 19.26
C HIS A 80 10.68 2.75 20.58
N ILE A 81 11.46 3.18 21.58
CA ILE A 81 10.94 3.68 22.86
C ILE A 81 10.07 4.91 22.57
N GLY A 82 8.92 4.98 23.24
CA GLY A 82 8.00 6.08 23.01
C GLY A 82 6.70 5.93 23.77
N MET A 83 5.80 6.87 23.52
CA MET A 83 4.49 6.91 24.14
C MET A 83 3.39 7.25 23.14
N GLY A 84 2.25 6.61 23.32
CA GLY A 84 1.04 6.92 22.56
C GLY A 84 0.22 7.98 23.28
N PHE A 85 -0.03 9.09 22.59
CA PHE A 85 -1.02 10.09 22.99
C PHE A 85 -2.37 9.76 22.35
N GLN A 86 -3.41 9.74 23.16
CA GLN A 86 -4.81 9.70 22.73
C GLN A 86 -5.40 11.11 22.86
N PHE A 87 -5.95 11.65 21.78
CA PHE A 87 -6.58 12.97 21.77
C PHE A 87 -7.89 12.93 22.57
N LEU A 88 -8.08 13.90 23.47
CA LEU A 88 -9.27 14.03 24.34
C LEU A 88 -10.18 15.17 23.87
N GLU A 89 -9.63 16.37 23.70
CA GLU A 89 -10.34 17.56 23.25
C GLU A 89 -9.46 18.29 22.23
N THR A 90 -10.05 18.63 21.08
CA THR A 90 -9.40 19.34 19.98
C THR A 90 -10.13 20.66 19.79
N ASP A 91 -9.42 21.73 19.44
CA ASP A 91 -10.08 22.89 18.88
C ASP A 91 -10.78 22.51 17.55
N SER A 92 -11.97 23.03 17.31
CA SER A 92 -12.80 22.65 16.15
C SER A 92 -12.05 22.87 14.82
N HIS A 93 -11.23 23.92 14.76
CA HIS A 93 -10.42 24.27 13.59
C HIS A 93 -9.22 23.32 13.37
N GLY A 94 -8.55 22.86 14.43
CA GLY A 94 -7.40 21.95 14.29
C GLY A 94 -7.80 20.52 13.93
N ARG A 95 -8.97 20.06 14.39
CA ARG A 95 -9.54 18.78 13.98
C ARG A 95 -9.96 18.79 12.51
N GLU A 96 -10.59 19.87 12.04
CA GLU A 96 -10.94 20.06 10.63
C GLU A 96 -9.68 20.12 9.74
N ALA A 97 -8.64 20.85 10.12
CA ALA A 97 -7.38 20.92 9.36
C ALA A 97 -6.64 19.58 9.30
N LEU A 98 -6.63 18.80 10.39
CA LEU A 98 -6.05 17.44 10.38
C LEU A 98 -6.83 16.51 9.47
N VAL A 99 -8.16 16.55 9.51
CA VAL A 99 -9.00 15.74 8.62
C VAL A 99 -8.77 16.15 7.17
N GLN A 100 -8.80 17.44 6.87
CA GLN A 100 -8.56 17.97 5.53
C GLN A 100 -7.16 17.62 5.00
N TYR A 101 -6.10 17.74 5.80
CA TYR A 101 -4.74 17.36 5.39
C TYR A 101 -4.62 15.86 5.06
N LEU A 102 -5.27 15.00 5.87
CA LEU A 102 -5.24 13.55 5.61
C LEU A 102 -6.08 13.19 4.38
N ASP A 103 -7.19 13.88 4.15
CA ASP A 103 -8.03 13.71 2.97
C ASP A 103 -7.32 14.24 1.70
N ASP A 104 -6.69 15.42 1.76
CA ASP A 104 -5.87 16.00 0.67
C ASP A 104 -4.66 15.12 0.32
N LEU A 105 -4.01 14.51 1.32
CA LEU A 105 -2.90 13.59 1.09
C LEU A 105 -3.38 12.27 0.44
N ILE A 106 -4.59 11.82 0.76
CA ILE A 106 -5.23 10.67 0.09
C ILE A 106 -5.58 11.03 -1.35
N ASP A 107 -6.06 12.26 -1.60
CA ASP A 107 -6.40 12.80 -2.91
C ASP A 107 -5.17 13.14 -3.77
N GLU A 108 -4.03 13.47 -3.17
CA GLU A 108 -2.76 13.71 -3.89
C GLU A 108 -2.05 12.39 -4.25
N LEU A 109 -2.24 11.35 -3.44
CA LEU A 109 -1.72 10.00 -3.66
C LEU A 109 -2.67 9.11 -4.48
N THR A 110 -3.87 9.60 -4.81
CA THR A 110 -4.87 8.91 -5.61
C THR A 110 -5.26 9.82 -6.77
N PRO A 111 -5.02 9.46 -8.05
CA PRO A 111 -5.49 10.31 -9.14
C PRO A 111 -6.99 10.60 -8.95
N PRO A 112 -7.46 11.82 -9.28
CA PRO A 112 -8.85 12.21 -9.07
C PRO A 112 -9.75 11.12 -9.65
N PRO A 113 -10.86 10.76 -8.98
CA PRO A 113 -11.75 9.71 -9.45
C PRO A 113 -12.11 10.00 -10.89
N GLN A 114 -11.48 9.25 -11.80
CA GLN A 114 -11.82 9.37 -13.21
C GLN A 114 -13.24 8.82 -13.32
N PRO A 115 -14.11 9.46 -14.13
CA PRO A 115 -15.49 9.05 -14.22
C PRO A 115 -15.54 7.54 -14.50
N ILE A 116 -16.08 6.79 -13.54
CA ILE A 116 -16.19 5.34 -13.63
C ILE A 116 -17.06 5.06 -14.85
N PRO A 117 -16.57 4.31 -15.85
CA PRO A 117 -17.39 3.99 -17.02
C PRO A 117 -18.65 3.26 -16.58
N VAL A 118 -19.81 3.81 -16.91
CA VAL A 118 -21.11 3.21 -16.58
C VAL A 118 -21.27 1.91 -17.37
N GLY A 119 -21.68 0.84 -16.69
CA GLY A 119 -21.94 -0.46 -17.34
C GLY A 119 -20.76 -1.43 -17.35
N VAL A 120 -19.70 -1.16 -16.59
CA VAL A 120 -18.62 -2.14 -16.35
C VAL A 120 -19.16 -3.30 -15.52
N ARG A 121 -18.96 -4.52 -16.01
CA ARG A 121 -19.40 -5.76 -15.38
C ARG A 121 -18.28 -6.43 -14.60
N ILE A 122 -18.55 -6.68 -13.32
CA ILE A 122 -17.66 -7.35 -12.38
C ILE A 122 -18.24 -8.71 -12.03
N VAL A 123 -17.42 -9.75 -12.09
CA VAL A 123 -17.73 -11.04 -11.47
C VAL A 123 -17.02 -11.13 -10.12
N LEU A 124 -17.77 -11.37 -9.05
CA LEU A 124 -17.28 -11.44 -7.68
C LEU A 124 -17.49 -12.85 -7.12
N ALA A 125 -16.44 -13.46 -6.57
CA ALA A 125 -16.48 -14.73 -5.87
C ALA A 125 -15.98 -14.57 -4.42
N GLU A 126 -16.88 -14.63 -3.43
CA GLU A 126 -16.55 -14.50 -2.00
C GLU A 126 -17.47 -15.42 -1.16
N PRO A 127 -16.91 -16.38 -0.40
CA PRO A 127 -17.72 -17.39 0.30
C PRO A 127 -18.49 -16.83 1.50
N SER A 128 -18.05 -15.71 2.08
CA SER A 128 -18.73 -15.07 3.21
C SER A 128 -19.88 -14.21 2.71
N THR A 129 -21.12 -14.69 2.84
CA THR A 129 -22.32 -13.92 2.45
C THR A 129 -22.34 -12.50 3.03
N PRO A 130 -22.01 -12.26 4.32
CA PRO A 130 -21.95 -10.90 4.85
C PRO A 130 -20.89 -10.02 4.19
N ALA A 131 -19.75 -10.56 3.76
CA ALA A 131 -18.72 -9.80 3.06
C ALA A 131 -19.13 -9.55 1.60
N LEU A 132 -19.67 -10.58 0.93
CA LEU A 132 -20.21 -10.51 -0.42
C LEU A 132 -21.23 -9.38 -0.54
N GLU A 133 -22.22 -9.32 0.36
CA GLU A 133 -23.25 -8.27 0.37
C GLU A 133 -22.67 -6.86 0.51
N ARG A 134 -21.69 -6.66 1.41
CA ARG A 134 -21.07 -5.33 1.59
C ARG A 134 -20.28 -4.90 0.36
N ILE A 135 -19.52 -5.82 -0.24
CA ILE A 135 -18.74 -5.56 -1.45
C ILE A 135 -19.66 -5.23 -2.63
N VAL A 136 -20.74 -6.00 -2.82
CA VAL A 136 -21.74 -5.76 -3.86
C VAL A 136 -22.34 -4.37 -3.71
N VAL A 137 -22.81 -4.00 -2.51
CA VAL A 137 -23.40 -2.68 -2.25
C VAL A 137 -22.43 -1.55 -2.60
N ALA A 138 -21.16 -1.65 -2.17
CA ALA A 138 -20.16 -0.62 -2.45
C ALA A 138 -19.86 -0.48 -3.95
N LEU A 139 -19.73 -1.60 -4.67
CA LEU A 139 -19.46 -1.60 -6.11
C LEU A 139 -20.66 -1.10 -6.93
N GLU A 140 -21.89 -1.50 -6.58
CA GLU A 140 -23.11 -1.03 -7.26
C GLU A 140 -23.35 0.47 -7.01
N GLN A 141 -23.09 0.97 -5.80
CA GLN A 141 -23.13 2.41 -5.50
C GLN A 141 -22.10 3.21 -6.32
N ALA A 142 -20.97 2.59 -6.67
CA ALA A 142 -19.97 3.16 -7.56
C ALA A 142 -20.35 3.08 -9.06
N GLY A 143 -21.48 2.44 -9.40
CA GLY A 143 -22.00 2.37 -10.77
C GLY A 143 -21.61 1.12 -11.56
N TYR A 144 -21.04 0.11 -10.89
CA TYR A 144 -20.70 -1.18 -11.51
C TYR A 144 -21.90 -2.13 -11.56
N VAL A 145 -21.90 -3.04 -12.53
CA VAL A 145 -22.83 -4.19 -12.59
C VAL A 145 -22.11 -5.39 -12.00
N VAL A 146 -22.64 -5.98 -10.91
CA VAL A 146 -21.94 -7.03 -10.17
C VAL A 146 -22.71 -8.35 -10.24
N ASP A 147 -22.07 -9.39 -10.78
CA ASP A 147 -22.53 -10.77 -10.66
C ASP A 147 -21.76 -11.45 -9.51
N ALA A 148 -22.48 -11.77 -8.44
CA ALA A 148 -21.90 -12.23 -7.18
C ALA A 148 -22.16 -13.72 -6.93
N PHE A 149 -21.11 -14.44 -6.55
CA PHE A 149 -21.11 -15.88 -6.29
C PHE A 149 -20.39 -16.19 -4.98
N VAL A 150 -20.80 -17.27 -4.32
CA VAL A 150 -20.13 -17.76 -3.09
C VAL A 150 -19.04 -18.80 -3.39
N ASP A 151 -18.84 -19.15 -4.65
CA ASP A 151 -17.88 -20.16 -5.09
C ASP A 151 -17.29 -19.85 -6.47
N GLY A 152 -16.04 -20.29 -6.70
CA GLY A 152 -15.33 -20.08 -7.95
C GLY A 152 -15.92 -20.81 -9.16
N ALA A 153 -16.63 -21.92 -8.97
CA ALA A 153 -17.18 -22.71 -10.06
C ALA A 153 -18.31 -21.97 -10.78
N ASP A 154 -19.22 -21.38 -9.99
CA ASP A 154 -20.31 -20.56 -10.52
C ASP A 154 -19.77 -19.25 -11.13
N ALA A 155 -18.77 -18.64 -10.48
CA ALA A 155 -18.09 -17.46 -11.02
C ALA A 155 -17.41 -17.76 -12.37
N TYR A 156 -16.73 -18.90 -12.52
CA TYR A 156 -16.14 -19.32 -13.80
C TYR A 156 -17.21 -19.54 -14.88
N ALA A 157 -18.31 -20.22 -14.53
CA ALA A 157 -19.43 -20.43 -15.45
C ALA A 157 -20.04 -19.09 -15.91
N ALA A 158 -20.17 -18.12 -15.01
CA ALA A 158 -20.62 -16.78 -15.33
C ALA A 158 -19.66 -16.01 -16.24
N CYS A 159 -18.34 -16.14 -16.03
CA CYS A 159 -17.31 -15.58 -16.91
C CYS A 159 -17.37 -16.18 -18.33
N MET A 160 -17.67 -17.48 -18.43
CA MET A 160 -17.79 -18.19 -19.70
C MET A 160 -19.06 -17.83 -20.46
N SER A 161 -20.17 -17.64 -19.75
CA SER A 161 -21.44 -17.22 -20.32
C SER A 161 -21.36 -15.80 -20.87
N GLN A 162 -20.78 -14.89 -20.09
CA GLN A 162 -20.56 -13.51 -20.46
C GLN A 162 -19.20 -13.07 -19.94
N ARG A 163 -18.36 -12.52 -20.82
CA ARG A 163 -17.03 -12.03 -20.45
C ARG A 163 -17.18 -10.80 -19.53
N PRO A 164 -16.58 -10.80 -18.33
CA PRO A 164 -16.57 -9.63 -17.46
C PRO A 164 -15.43 -8.68 -17.83
N ASP A 165 -15.48 -7.46 -17.30
CA ASP A 165 -14.39 -6.50 -17.40
C ASP A 165 -13.36 -6.70 -16.28
N VAL A 166 -13.80 -7.18 -15.10
CA VAL A 166 -12.94 -7.51 -13.96
C VAL A 166 -13.48 -8.73 -13.22
N VAL A 167 -12.58 -9.57 -12.73
CA VAL A 167 -12.91 -10.63 -11.75
C VAL A 167 -12.33 -10.28 -10.39
N ILE A 168 -13.13 -10.41 -9.34
CA ILE A 168 -12.70 -10.32 -7.95
C ILE A 168 -12.92 -11.70 -7.32
N THR A 169 -11.89 -12.28 -6.70
CA THR A 169 -12.00 -13.63 -6.13
C THR A 169 -11.30 -13.75 -4.78
N ALA A 170 -11.98 -14.37 -3.82
CA ALA A 170 -11.39 -14.80 -2.56
C ALA A 170 -10.49 -16.04 -2.76
N ALA A 171 -9.39 -16.13 -2.01
CA ALA A 171 -8.44 -17.22 -2.11
C ALA A 171 -9.06 -18.58 -1.76
N GLU A 172 -9.85 -18.63 -0.68
CA GLU A 172 -10.42 -19.84 -0.11
C GLU A 172 -11.91 -19.93 -0.42
N MET A 173 -12.36 -21.02 -1.05
CA MET A 173 -13.77 -21.32 -1.35
C MET A 173 -13.99 -22.84 -1.32
N ALA A 174 -15.25 -23.30 -1.28
CA ALA A 174 -15.57 -24.69 -0.93
C ALA A 174 -15.42 -25.70 -2.08
N ILE A 175 -15.87 -25.36 -3.29
CA ILE A 175 -15.90 -26.25 -4.46
C ILE A 175 -14.74 -25.92 -5.39
N MET A 176 -14.62 -24.66 -5.80
CA MET A 176 -13.47 -24.16 -6.55
C MET A 176 -12.87 -22.96 -5.83
N ASP A 177 -11.64 -23.12 -5.34
CA ASP A 177 -10.87 -22.05 -4.71
C ASP A 177 -10.43 -20.97 -5.72
N GLY A 178 -10.06 -19.79 -5.20
CA GLY A 178 -9.65 -18.66 -6.03
C GLY A 178 -8.41 -18.96 -6.87
N TRP A 179 -7.51 -19.80 -6.35
CA TRP A 179 -6.30 -20.24 -7.06
C TRP A 179 -6.62 -21.05 -8.31
N THR A 180 -7.59 -21.95 -8.21
CA THR A 180 -8.05 -22.79 -9.31
C THR A 180 -8.83 -21.95 -10.31
N LEU A 181 -9.69 -21.05 -9.83
CA LEU A 181 -10.37 -20.08 -10.70
C LEU A 181 -9.37 -19.25 -11.51
N LEU A 182 -8.36 -18.66 -10.87
CA LEU A 182 -7.32 -17.87 -11.52
C LEU A 182 -6.58 -18.66 -12.62
N ARG A 183 -6.21 -19.92 -12.35
CA ARG A 183 -5.58 -20.78 -13.35
C ARG A 183 -6.50 -21.10 -14.52
N GLN A 184 -7.80 -21.31 -14.26
CA GLN A 184 -8.77 -21.59 -15.32
C GLN A 184 -9.08 -20.37 -16.19
N LEU A 185 -9.07 -19.16 -15.61
CA LEU A 185 -9.16 -17.91 -16.36
C LEU A 185 -7.94 -17.74 -17.28
N GLY A 186 -6.73 -17.85 -16.73
CA GLY A 186 -5.47 -17.71 -17.49
C GLY A 186 -5.24 -18.79 -18.55
N ALA A 187 -5.82 -19.99 -18.39
CA ALA A 187 -5.73 -21.06 -19.38
C ALA A 187 -6.73 -20.91 -20.55
N ASN A 188 -7.67 -19.96 -20.45
CA ASN A 188 -8.73 -19.79 -21.42
C ASN A 188 -8.49 -18.55 -22.30
N PRO A 189 -8.25 -18.70 -23.62
CA PRO A 189 -7.93 -17.59 -24.52
C PRO A 189 -9.01 -16.50 -24.66
N ARG A 190 -10.20 -16.69 -24.09
CA ARG A 190 -11.27 -15.67 -24.06
C ARG A 190 -11.25 -14.82 -22.79
N LEU A 191 -10.51 -15.27 -21.77
CA LEU A 191 -10.53 -14.73 -20.40
C LEU A 191 -9.11 -14.49 -19.85
N ASP A 192 -8.06 -14.84 -20.59
CA ASP A 192 -6.67 -14.79 -20.14
C ASP A 192 -6.13 -13.36 -19.98
N ASP A 193 -6.79 -12.40 -20.61
CA ASP A 193 -6.53 -10.96 -20.49
C ASP A 193 -7.47 -10.24 -19.52
N VAL A 194 -8.45 -10.93 -18.93
CA VAL A 194 -9.37 -10.33 -17.96
C VAL A 194 -8.61 -10.06 -16.64
N PRO A 195 -8.59 -8.81 -16.15
CA PRO A 195 -7.88 -8.50 -14.91
C PRO A 195 -8.54 -9.16 -13.70
N VAL A 196 -7.72 -9.81 -12.88
CA VAL A 196 -8.15 -10.46 -11.64
C VAL A 196 -7.62 -9.70 -10.43
N VAL A 197 -8.52 -9.35 -9.50
CA VAL A 197 -8.18 -8.87 -8.16
C VAL A 197 -8.38 -10.00 -7.17
N PHE A 198 -7.30 -10.35 -6.47
CA PHE A 198 -7.27 -11.48 -5.56
C PHE A 198 -7.42 -11.01 -4.13
N ILE A 199 -8.34 -11.59 -3.37
CA ILE A 199 -8.60 -11.23 -1.98
C ILE A 199 -8.23 -12.41 -1.09
N SER A 200 -7.44 -12.19 -0.04
CA SER A 200 -6.96 -13.28 0.82
C SER A 200 -6.85 -12.88 2.28
N ASP A 201 -7.07 -13.82 3.19
CA ASP A 201 -6.78 -13.67 4.63
C ASP A 201 -5.28 -13.86 4.94
N ASP A 202 -4.48 -14.39 4.01
CA ASP A 202 -3.04 -14.57 4.18
C ASP A 202 -2.28 -13.27 3.82
N PRO A 203 -1.64 -12.60 4.79
CA PRO A 203 -0.85 -11.39 4.54
C PRO A 203 0.55 -11.69 3.95
N SER A 204 0.93 -12.96 3.81
CA SER A 204 2.32 -13.32 3.51
C SER A 204 2.78 -12.89 2.11
N ASP A 205 4.01 -12.39 2.06
CA ASP A 205 4.71 -12.07 0.81
C ASP A 205 4.72 -13.26 -0.15
N MET A 206 4.90 -14.48 0.37
CA MET A 206 5.00 -15.69 -0.45
C MET A 206 3.71 -15.95 -1.23
N THR A 207 2.57 -15.86 -0.56
CA THR A 207 1.26 -16.07 -1.16
C THR A 207 0.92 -14.95 -2.14
N ARG A 208 1.22 -13.70 -1.77
CA ARG A 208 1.04 -12.55 -2.67
C ARG A 208 1.90 -12.68 -3.94
N LEU A 209 3.17 -13.05 -3.80
CA LEU A 209 4.07 -13.33 -4.93
C LEU A 209 3.53 -14.44 -5.84
N GLN A 210 3.00 -15.52 -5.24
CA GLN A 210 2.39 -16.61 -6.00
C GLN A 210 1.19 -16.12 -6.82
N ALA A 211 0.31 -15.30 -6.24
CA ALA A 211 -0.82 -14.72 -6.95
C ALA A 211 -0.35 -13.86 -8.13
N TYR A 212 0.65 -13.00 -7.91
CA TYR A 212 1.23 -12.18 -8.96
C TYR A 212 1.87 -12.98 -10.09
N ARG A 213 2.56 -14.08 -9.78
CA ARG A 213 3.10 -15.01 -10.80
C ARG A 213 2.01 -15.67 -11.63
N LEU A 214 0.82 -15.85 -11.07
CA LEU A 214 -0.34 -16.37 -11.78
C LEU A 214 -1.10 -15.29 -12.56
N GLY A 215 -0.62 -14.04 -12.56
CA GLY A 215 -1.13 -12.97 -13.42
C GLY A 215 -2.23 -12.11 -12.79
N VAL A 216 -2.43 -12.15 -11.47
CA VAL A 216 -3.36 -11.20 -10.83
C VAL A 216 -2.87 -9.77 -11.01
N ARG A 217 -3.82 -8.85 -11.16
CA ARG A 217 -3.54 -7.42 -11.29
C ARG A 217 -3.33 -6.75 -9.94
N ASP A 218 -4.04 -7.22 -8.93
CA ASP A 218 -3.90 -6.74 -7.57
C ASP A 218 -4.17 -7.87 -6.57
N TYR A 219 -3.58 -7.75 -5.38
CA TYR A 219 -3.79 -8.65 -4.25
C TYR A 219 -4.12 -7.80 -3.02
N ILE A 220 -5.28 -8.08 -2.42
CA ILE A 220 -5.82 -7.35 -1.27
C ILE A 220 -5.90 -8.30 -0.08
N THR A 221 -5.24 -7.92 1.01
CA THR A 221 -5.31 -8.67 2.26
C THR A 221 -6.51 -8.23 3.10
N LYS A 222 -7.25 -9.21 3.66
CA LYS A 222 -8.31 -8.96 4.64
C LYS A 222 -7.72 -8.64 6.02
N PRO A 223 -8.34 -7.75 6.82
CA PRO A 223 -9.52 -6.94 6.49
C PRO A 223 -9.17 -5.70 5.66
N PHE A 224 -10.06 -5.32 4.75
CA PHE A 224 -10.02 -4.08 3.99
C PHE A 224 -11.36 -3.35 4.13
N ILE A 225 -11.40 -2.06 3.77
CA ILE A 225 -12.65 -1.29 3.65
C ILE A 225 -13.14 -1.34 2.21
N GLU A 226 -14.46 -1.43 2.00
CA GLU A 226 -15.02 -1.63 0.68
C GLU A 226 -14.73 -0.46 -0.28
N GLU A 227 -14.58 0.77 0.23
CA GLU A 227 -14.17 1.93 -0.56
C GLU A 227 -12.76 1.80 -1.13
N GLU A 228 -11.83 1.15 -0.41
CA GLU A 228 -10.49 0.86 -0.90
C GLU A 228 -10.55 -0.07 -2.12
N LEU A 229 -11.38 -1.11 -2.04
CA LEU A 229 -11.61 -2.02 -3.16
C LEU A 229 -12.16 -1.26 -4.37
N VAL A 230 -13.20 -0.44 -4.19
CA VAL A 230 -13.79 0.38 -5.27
C VAL A 230 -12.73 1.25 -5.95
N ILE A 231 -11.86 1.91 -5.19
CA ILE A 231 -10.77 2.74 -5.73
C ILE A 231 -9.78 1.90 -6.56
N ARG A 232 -9.35 0.75 -6.02
CA ARG A 232 -8.43 -0.17 -6.72
C ARG A 232 -9.04 -0.69 -8.02
N ILE A 233 -10.32 -1.08 -8.01
CA ILE A 233 -11.06 -1.49 -9.20
C ILE A 233 -11.15 -0.35 -10.24
N GLY A 234 -11.46 0.87 -9.81
CA GLY A 234 -11.53 2.02 -10.71
C GLY A 234 -10.20 2.28 -11.43
N ARG A 235 -9.06 2.15 -10.72
CA ARG A 235 -7.71 2.29 -11.30
C ARG A 235 -7.41 1.23 -12.36
N ILE A 236 -7.90 0.01 -12.16
CA ILE A 236 -7.76 -1.10 -13.12
C ILE A 236 -8.52 -0.80 -14.41
N ILE A 237 -9.80 -0.43 -14.30
CA ILE A 237 -10.71 -0.23 -15.43
C ILE A 237 -10.30 0.97 -16.30
N VAL A 238 -9.99 2.10 -15.67
CA VAL A 238 -9.63 3.35 -16.37
C VAL A 238 -8.42 3.17 -17.29
N ARG A 239 -7.52 2.25 -16.94
CA ARG A 239 -6.27 2.03 -17.67
C ARG A 239 -6.44 1.07 -18.84
N ASP A 240 -7.37 0.12 -18.74
CA ASP A 240 -7.69 -0.78 -19.86
C ASP A 240 -8.48 -0.06 -20.97
N GLY A 241 -9.25 0.97 -20.61
CA GLY A 241 -9.96 1.81 -21.59
C GLY A 241 -9.05 2.73 -22.43
N ARG A 242 -7.79 2.95 -22.02
CA ARG A 242 -6.81 3.74 -22.78
C ARG A 242 -5.95 2.80 -23.63
N GLY A 243 -6.52 2.27 -24.71
CA GLY A 243 -5.85 1.29 -25.55
C GLY A 243 -4.47 1.73 -26.05
N SER A 244 -3.45 0.91 -25.78
CA SER A 244 -2.42 0.42 -26.72
C SER A 244 -1.45 -0.48 -25.94
N GLY A 245 -1.10 -1.60 -26.56
CA GLY A 245 -0.61 -2.80 -25.87
C GLY A 245 0.66 -2.61 -25.05
N GLU A 246 0.55 -2.94 -23.77
CA GLU A 246 1.67 -3.23 -22.88
C GLU A 246 1.10 -3.93 -21.63
N ALA A 247 1.41 -5.22 -21.50
CA ALA A 247 0.65 -6.19 -20.73
C ALA A 247 1.21 -6.42 -19.31
N THR A 248 0.30 -6.62 -18.36
CA THR A 248 0.53 -6.85 -16.92
C THR A 248 0.94 -5.59 -16.14
N MET A 249 -0.04 -5.02 -15.43
CA MET A 249 0.17 -4.00 -14.41
C MET A 249 0.20 -4.67 -13.03
N LEU A 250 1.25 -4.45 -12.25
CA LEU A 250 1.36 -4.94 -10.87
C LEU A 250 1.21 -3.76 -9.92
N SER A 251 0.27 -3.75 -8.99
CA SER A 251 0.14 -2.66 -8.02
C SER A 251 -0.10 -3.16 -6.61
N GLY A 252 0.25 -2.38 -5.60
CA GLY A 252 -0.01 -2.74 -4.21
C GLY A 252 0.67 -1.83 -3.19
N SER A 253 0.63 -2.22 -1.93
CA SER A 253 1.23 -1.48 -0.81
C SER A 253 2.63 -2.01 -0.46
N LEU A 254 3.55 -1.11 -0.11
CA LEU A 254 4.87 -1.46 0.41
C LEU A 254 4.85 -2.01 1.82
N SER A 255 3.80 -1.67 2.58
CA SER A 255 3.55 -2.25 3.91
C SER A 255 3.16 -3.72 3.80
N GLU A 256 2.68 -4.11 2.62
CA GLU A 256 2.21 -5.44 2.30
C GLU A 256 3.31 -6.29 1.67
N ILE A 257 3.99 -5.78 0.64
CA ILE A 257 5.13 -6.45 -0.02
C ILE A 257 6.33 -5.49 -0.13
N SER A 258 7.49 -5.95 0.32
CA SER A 258 8.69 -5.12 0.29
C SER A 258 9.22 -4.89 -1.14
N LEU A 259 9.85 -3.73 -1.39
CA LEU A 259 10.51 -3.45 -2.67
C LEU A 259 11.56 -4.50 -3.06
N PRO A 260 12.44 -4.98 -2.15
CA PRO A 260 13.33 -6.11 -2.46
C PRO A 260 12.60 -7.36 -2.97
N THR A 261 11.49 -7.72 -2.31
CA THR A 261 10.65 -8.87 -2.69
C THR A 261 10.08 -8.68 -4.10
N LEU A 262 9.55 -7.48 -4.39
CA LEU A 262 8.99 -7.12 -5.68
C LEU A 262 10.04 -7.15 -6.81
N LEU A 263 11.21 -6.55 -6.57
CA LEU A 263 12.31 -6.50 -7.54
C LEU A 263 12.85 -7.90 -7.84
N SER A 264 12.90 -8.79 -6.85
CA SER A 264 13.26 -10.20 -7.05
C SER A 264 12.26 -10.93 -7.96
N LEU A 265 10.96 -10.62 -7.84
CA LEU A 265 9.93 -11.16 -8.73
C LEU A 265 10.13 -10.66 -10.17
N LEU A 266 10.37 -9.36 -10.36
CA LEU A 266 10.62 -8.81 -11.69
C LEU A 266 11.89 -9.37 -12.34
N GLU A 267 12.95 -9.61 -11.55
CA GLU A 267 14.18 -10.27 -11.98
C GLU A 267 13.91 -11.70 -12.44
N PHE A 268 13.19 -12.48 -11.62
CA PHE A 268 12.86 -13.87 -11.91
C PHE A 268 12.01 -14.04 -13.18
N GLU A 269 10.99 -13.20 -13.34
CA GLU A 269 10.09 -13.20 -14.51
C GLU A 269 10.69 -12.49 -15.74
N ARG A 270 11.93 -11.96 -15.63
CA ARG A 270 12.61 -11.14 -16.65
C ARG A 270 11.71 -10.02 -17.23
N LYS A 271 10.88 -9.41 -16.38
CA LYS A 271 9.92 -8.38 -16.81
C LYS A 271 10.65 -7.08 -17.18
N SER A 272 10.18 -6.42 -18.22
CA SER A 272 10.60 -5.06 -18.60
C SER A 272 9.46 -4.08 -18.36
N GLY A 273 9.78 -2.91 -17.81
CA GLY A 273 8.82 -1.85 -17.53
C GLY A 273 9.30 -0.82 -16.53
N ILE A 274 8.38 0.06 -16.13
CA ILE A 274 8.62 1.12 -15.16
C ILE A 274 7.89 0.77 -13.87
N LEU A 275 8.64 0.66 -12.77
CA LEU A 275 8.12 0.56 -11.41
C LEU A 275 8.10 1.95 -10.78
N LEU A 276 6.90 2.51 -10.64
CA LEU A 276 6.63 3.73 -9.87
C LEU A 276 6.41 3.36 -8.40
N VAL A 277 7.06 4.09 -7.51
CA VAL A 277 6.91 3.96 -6.06
C VAL A 277 6.55 5.31 -5.48
N LEU A 278 5.44 5.38 -4.77
CA LEU A 278 4.90 6.56 -4.12
C LEU A 278 4.94 6.35 -2.61
N ALA A 279 5.77 7.10 -1.89
CA ALA A 279 5.87 7.07 -0.44
C ALA A 279 5.75 8.49 0.13
N SER A 280 5.45 8.62 1.42
CA SER A 280 5.41 9.93 2.08
C SER A 280 6.77 10.65 2.10
N VAL A 281 7.86 9.90 1.93
CA VAL A 281 9.24 10.41 1.82
C VAL A 281 9.62 10.84 0.40
N GLY A 282 8.80 10.54 -0.61
CA GLY A 282 9.03 10.93 -2.00
C GLY A 282 8.49 9.96 -3.03
N THR A 283 8.75 10.27 -4.30
CA THR A 283 8.42 9.41 -5.45
C THR A 283 9.70 8.87 -6.07
N ALA A 284 9.68 7.60 -6.46
CA ALA A 284 10.76 6.97 -7.22
C ALA A 284 10.22 6.30 -8.49
N ARG A 285 10.94 6.43 -9.59
CA ARG A 285 10.74 5.63 -10.81
C ARG A 285 11.95 4.75 -11.03
N LEU A 286 11.71 3.46 -11.09
CA LEU A 286 12.71 2.43 -11.33
C LEU A 286 12.44 1.87 -12.73
N PHE A 287 13.42 2.01 -13.62
CA PHE A 287 13.34 1.46 -14.96
C PHE A 287 13.94 0.06 -14.92
N VAL A 288 13.13 -0.93 -15.27
CA VAL A 288 13.49 -2.34 -15.23
C VAL A 288 13.56 -2.86 -16.65
N ALA A 289 14.72 -3.36 -17.08
CA ALA A 289 14.91 -3.97 -18.39
C ALA A 289 15.36 -5.42 -18.21
N GLU A 290 14.58 -6.36 -18.73
CA GLU A 290 14.80 -7.81 -18.59
C GLU A 290 15.06 -8.23 -17.12
N GLY A 291 14.29 -7.67 -16.19
CA GLY A 291 14.43 -7.94 -14.76
C GLY A 291 15.57 -7.21 -14.04
N ARG A 292 16.37 -6.40 -14.75
CA ARG A 292 17.47 -5.61 -14.17
C ARG A 292 17.06 -4.15 -14.01
N ILE A 293 17.41 -3.55 -12.87
CA ILE A 293 17.21 -2.11 -12.65
C ILE A 293 18.30 -1.37 -13.41
N VAL A 294 17.93 -0.67 -14.48
CA VAL A 294 18.87 0.04 -15.35
C VAL A 294 18.95 1.54 -15.06
N LYS A 295 17.90 2.11 -14.44
CA LYS A 295 17.86 3.53 -14.09
C LYS A 295 16.95 3.76 -12.89
N VAL A 296 17.28 4.76 -12.08
CA VAL A 296 16.41 5.26 -11.01
C VAL A 296 16.28 6.78 -11.06
N GLU A 297 15.05 7.26 -10.97
CA GLU A 297 14.70 8.67 -10.85
C GLU A 297 14.01 8.89 -9.50
N CYS A 298 14.74 9.42 -8.53
CA CYS A 298 14.23 9.86 -7.24
C CYS A 298 15.22 10.85 -6.60
N GLY A 299 14.78 11.53 -5.53
CA GLY A 299 15.67 12.28 -4.64
C GLY A 299 16.50 13.39 -5.27
N ASP A 300 17.59 13.77 -4.58
CA ASP A 300 18.53 14.79 -5.01
C ASP A 300 19.45 14.26 -6.13
N PRO A 301 19.54 14.94 -7.29
CA PRO A 301 20.45 14.57 -8.39
C PRO A 301 21.94 14.53 -8.01
N ALA A 302 22.34 15.13 -6.88
CA ALA A 302 23.72 15.11 -6.40
C ALA A 302 24.20 13.73 -5.93
N HIS A 303 23.28 12.83 -5.55
CA HIS A 303 23.61 11.46 -5.15
C HIS A 303 23.75 10.55 -6.37
N SER A 304 24.66 9.58 -6.30
CA SER A 304 24.82 8.59 -7.36
C SER A 304 23.52 7.78 -7.55
N PRO A 305 23.22 7.28 -8.77
CA PRO A 305 22.06 6.42 -9.01
C PRO A 305 21.96 5.25 -8.02
N ARG A 306 23.11 4.70 -7.60
CA ARG A 306 23.17 3.58 -6.67
C ARG A 306 22.77 3.96 -5.25
N GLU A 307 23.26 5.08 -4.73
CA GLU A 307 22.87 5.60 -3.40
C GLU A 307 21.38 5.94 -3.36
N ARG A 308 20.87 6.53 -4.45
CA ARG A 308 19.45 6.82 -4.63
C ARG A 308 18.60 5.56 -4.59
N LEU A 309 19.04 4.50 -5.28
CA LEU A 309 18.38 3.20 -5.22
C LEU A 309 18.38 2.62 -3.79
N MET A 310 19.51 2.64 -3.09
CA MET A 310 19.60 2.13 -1.70
C MET A 310 18.61 2.85 -0.77
N THR A 311 18.48 4.17 -0.93
CA THR A 311 17.51 4.97 -0.17
C THR A 311 16.07 4.55 -0.45
N VAL A 312 15.74 4.26 -1.71
CA VAL A 312 14.40 3.80 -2.10
C VAL A 312 14.11 2.41 -1.56
N LEU A 313 15.10 1.51 -1.53
CA LEU A 313 14.92 0.15 -0.97
C LEU A 313 14.60 0.14 0.54
N ASP A 314 14.89 1.22 1.25
CA ASP A 314 14.52 1.41 2.65
C ASP A 314 13.06 1.87 2.84
N TRP A 315 12.32 2.17 1.76
CA TRP A 315 10.92 2.58 1.87
C TRP A 315 10.04 1.38 2.22
N VAL A 316 9.48 1.42 3.44
CA VAL A 316 8.64 0.35 3.99
C VAL A 316 7.14 0.66 3.89
N HIS A 317 6.79 1.92 3.61
CA HIS A 317 5.41 2.38 3.48
C HIS A 317 5.24 3.15 2.18
N GLY A 318 4.10 2.98 1.53
CA GLY A 318 3.80 3.60 0.25
C GLY A 318 3.01 2.67 -0.65
N HIS A 319 2.73 3.14 -1.86
CA HIS A 319 2.10 2.37 -2.93
C HIS A 319 3.09 2.20 -4.07
N PHE A 320 3.04 1.04 -4.73
CA PHE A 320 3.84 0.80 -5.91
C PHE A 320 2.96 0.42 -7.09
N GLU A 321 3.52 0.62 -8.27
CA GLU A 321 2.87 0.34 -9.52
C GLU A 321 3.91 0.02 -10.60
N PHE A 322 3.84 -1.18 -11.15
CA PHE A 322 4.64 -1.60 -12.28
C PHE A 322 3.80 -1.57 -13.54
N THR A 323 4.26 -0.83 -14.54
CA THR A 323 3.70 -0.85 -15.89
C THR A 323 4.70 -1.54 -16.79
N SER A 324 4.34 -2.68 -17.40
CA SER A 324 5.23 -3.32 -18.36
C SER A 324 5.39 -2.43 -19.58
N CYS A 325 6.62 -2.17 -19.99
CA CYS A 325 6.90 -1.42 -21.20
C CYS A 325 8.30 -1.66 -21.76
N GLU A 326 8.52 -1.26 -23.02
CA GLU A 326 9.86 -1.21 -23.57
C GLU A 326 10.68 -0.12 -22.87
N VAL A 327 11.73 -0.53 -22.15
CA VAL A 327 12.64 0.38 -21.46
C VAL A 327 13.83 0.69 -22.36
N ILE A 328 13.84 1.89 -22.92
CA ILE A 328 14.89 2.39 -23.81
C ILE A 328 15.87 3.25 -22.99
N GLY A 329 17.15 2.88 -22.97
CA GLY A 329 18.20 3.63 -22.27
C GLY A 329 19.47 2.81 -22.02
N SER A 330 20.53 3.47 -21.55
CA SER A 330 21.75 2.82 -21.08
C SER A 330 21.62 2.41 -19.61
N ASP A 331 22.23 1.30 -19.23
CA ASP A 331 22.31 0.85 -17.84
C ASP A 331 23.20 1.79 -17.00
N GLU A 332 22.58 2.64 -16.19
CA GLU A 332 23.22 3.59 -15.27
C GLU A 332 23.63 2.95 -13.94
N ILE A 333 23.11 1.76 -13.63
CA ILE A 333 23.36 1.05 -12.36
C ILE A 333 24.51 0.05 -12.52
N GLY A 334 24.58 -0.63 -13.67
CA GLY A 334 25.65 -1.54 -14.05
C GLY A 334 25.79 -2.78 -13.15
N SER A 335 24.73 -3.17 -12.44
CA SER A 335 24.73 -4.30 -11.49
C SER A 335 23.44 -5.13 -11.62
N GLY A 336 23.53 -6.44 -11.39
CA GLY A 336 22.34 -7.30 -11.31
C GLY A 336 21.49 -6.98 -10.08
N THR A 337 20.17 -7.16 -10.20
CA THR A 337 19.20 -6.85 -9.13
C THR A 337 19.52 -7.61 -7.85
N THR A 338 19.76 -8.93 -7.94
CA THR A 338 20.18 -9.74 -6.78
C THR A 338 21.44 -9.19 -6.08
N SER A 339 22.44 -8.71 -6.84
CA SER A 339 23.66 -8.14 -6.25
C SER A 339 23.39 -6.84 -5.48
N LEU A 340 22.47 -6.01 -5.97
CA LEU A 340 22.06 -4.78 -5.31
C LEU A 340 21.29 -5.07 -4.02
N LEU A 341 20.42 -6.08 -4.03
CA LEU A 341 19.67 -6.49 -2.84
C LEU A 341 20.56 -7.08 -1.75
N LEU A 342 21.56 -7.89 -2.13
CA LEU A 342 22.57 -8.41 -1.17
C LEU A 342 23.38 -7.29 -0.53
N GLU A 343 23.75 -6.28 -1.32
CA GLU A 343 24.46 -5.11 -0.81
C GLU A 343 23.61 -4.26 0.12
N HIS A 344 22.34 -4.02 -0.25
CA HIS A 344 21.38 -3.33 0.61
C HIS A 344 21.23 -4.03 1.96
N ALA A 345 21.07 -5.37 1.94
CA ALA A 345 20.99 -6.17 3.15
C ALA A 345 22.25 -6.02 4.03
N ARG A 346 23.44 -6.03 3.42
CA ARG A 346 24.71 -5.82 4.14
C ARG A 346 24.76 -4.44 4.81
N ILE A 347 24.43 -3.37 4.08
CA ILE A 347 24.41 -2.00 4.60
C ILE A 347 23.41 -1.86 5.76
N ARG A 348 22.25 -2.51 5.64
CA ARG A 348 21.21 -2.48 6.68
C ARG A 348 21.61 -3.26 7.94
N ASP A 349 22.36 -4.34 7.80
CA ASP A 349 22.88 -5.11 8.93
C ASP A 349 24.03 -4.39 9.64
N GLU A 350 24.89 -3.70 8.91
CA GLU A 350 25.98 -2.89 9.48
C GLU A 350 25.44 -1.70 10.28
N SER A 351 24.46 -0.97 9.74
CA SER A 351 23.82 0.17 10.43
C SER A 351 23.01 -0.22 11.68
N ARG A 352 22.59 -1.48 11.81
CA ARG A 352 21.92 -2.00 13.02
C ARG A 352 22.88 -2.39 14.15
N ARG A 353 24.19 -2.51 13.88
CA ARG A 353 25.21 -2.94 14.85
C ARG A 353 25.94 -1.77 15.51
N THR A 354 25.88 -0.59 14.92
CA THR A 354 26.31 0.71 15.48
C THR A 354 25.15 1.41 16.16
#